data_AF-A0A3A8N6R1-F1
#
_entry.id   AF-A0A3A8N6R1-F1
#
_cell.length_a   1.000
_cell.length_b   1.000
_cell.length_c   1.000
_cell.angle_alpha   90.00
_cell.angle_beta   90.00
_cell.angle_gamma   90.00
#
_symmetry.space_group_name_H-M   'P 1'
#
loop_
_entity.id
_entity.type
_entity.pdbx_description
1 polymer ?
#
loop_
_entity_poly.entity_id
_entity_poly.type
_entity_poly.pdbx_seq_one_letter_code
_entity_poly.pdbx_strand_id
1 'polypeptide(L)'
;MYRKNVLRGLLALGLLTALSAQAETLFAQANILINKRQFSAVNYRAKGTLLPVGTKIEVLDRDDDEITCRVLDPSQLEFRVVTHRSLGKPLSVLFAGFFAPTDPAARIAALSPEDQKQVKSGELAKGMSRDAVLLAIGPPPPHRTPSLQSNRWTYWSSKFSTFEVVFDGEGKVVSFGDEPPVAAPAPAPAPKVLYFATANLHFEDGTVSWVNYLKGPILPFNTQVEVLDKGSSKVKFKVVDSGTEFTFENDSRSGWDTWKLFQTAFAAEDQTAKLAALSPEDRKKVEASEVEPGMSREAVRMAWGPPPPHETPSFASSTWTYWKGKMTKVKVKFDKNDKVASVE
;
A
#
# COMPACT_ATOMS: atom_id res chain seq x y z
N MET A 1 60.42 -42.71 -69.77
CA MET A 1 60.49 -41.23 -69.77
C MET A 1 59.45 -40.71 -68.78
N TYR A 2 59.88 -39.87 -67.82
CA TYR A 2 59.17 -38.89 -66.96
C TYR A 2 57.62 -38.79 -67.03
N ARG A 3 56.82 -38.48 -66.00
CA ARG A 3 56.90 -38.30 -64.53
C ARG A 3 55.45 -38.00 -64.06
N LYS A 4 55.08 -38.51 -62.88
CA LYS A 4 54.32 -37.86 -61.78
C LYS A 4 52.83 -37.41 -61.91
N ASN A 5 52.09 -37.86 -60.88
CA ASN A 5 51.17 -37.12 -59.97
C ASN A 5 49.64 -37.15 -60.19
N VAL A 6 48.99 -38.02 -59.41
CA VAL A 6 47.96 -37.74 -58.37
C VAL A 6 47.19 -36.41 -58.46
N LEU A 7 45.86 -36.47 -58.57
CA LEU A 7 44.95 -35.81 -57.62
C LEU A 7 43.53 -36.41 -57.67
N ARG A 8 43.02 -36.73 -56.48
CA ARG A 8 41.65 -37.15 -56.19
C ARG A 8 40.72 -35.94 -56.29
N GLY A 9 39.57 -36.07 -56.96
CA GLY A 9 38.48 -35.12 -56.91
C GLY A 9 37.21 -35.80 -56.39
N LEU A 10 36.93 -35.63 -55.11
CA LEU A 10 35.64 -35.95 -54.48
C LEU A 10 34.64 -34.85 -54.89
N LEU A 11 33.59 -35.21 -55.63
CA LEU A 11 32.42 -34.35 -55.79
C LEU A 11 31.60 -34.42 -54.50
N ALA A 12 31.77 -33.44 -53.61
CA ALA A 12 30.87 -33.22 -52.48
C ALA A 12 29.65 -32.44 -52.98
N LEU A 13 28.50 -33.11 -52.99
CA LEU A 13 27.19 -32.51 -53.22
C LEU A 13 26.86 -31.59 -52.04
N GLY A 14 27.03 -30.28 -52.22
CA GLY A 14 26.64 -29.28 -51.22
C GLY A 14 25.13 -29.17 -51.15
N LEU A 15 24.49 -29.86 -50.20
CA LEU A 15 23.15 -29.54 -49.75
C LEU A 15 23.21 -28.20 -49.00
N LEU A 16 22.84 -27.11 -49.67
CA LEU A 16 22.47 -25.86 -49.01
C LEU A 16 21.10 -26.08 -48.34
N THR A 17 21.12 -26.48 -47.07
CA THR A 17 19.95 -26.34 -46.21
C THR A 17 19.81 -24.85 -45.87
N ALA A 18 19.02 -24.12 -46.66
CA ALA A 18 18.49 -22.85 -46.23
C ALA A 18 17.57 -23.11 -45.03
N LEU A 19 18.05 -22.82 -43.82
CA LEU A 19 17.21 -22.65 -42.65
C LEU A 19 16.29 -21.46 -42.94
N SER A 20 15.08 -21.72 -43.46
CA SER A 20 14.03 -20.72 -43.43
C SER A 20 13.69 -20.50 -41.96
N ALA A 21 14.18 -19.39 -41.39
CA ALA A 21 13.68 -18.89 -40.12
C ALA A 21 12.15 -18.80 -40.25
N GLN A 22 11.43 -19.61 -39.49
CA GLN A 22 9.98 -19.56 -39.49
C GLN A 22 9.59 -18.17 -38.99
N ALA A 23 8.86 -17.43 -39.82
CA ALA A 23 8.32 -16.14 -39.49
C ALA A 23 7.56 -16.19 -38.16
N GLU A 24 8.08 -15.52 -37.13
CA GLU A 24 7.46 -15.52 -35.82
C GLU A 24 6.24 -14.61 -35.82
N THR A 25 5.07 -15.22 -35.62
CA THR A 25 3.81 -14.49 -35.55
C THR A 25 3.42 -14.22 -34.10
N LEU A 26 3.12 -12.97 -33.79
CA LEU A 26 2.74 -12.50 -32.45
C LEU A 26 1.47 -11.64 -32.51
N PHE A 27 0.87 -11.40 -31.34
CA PHE A 27 -0.30 -10.55 -31.17
C PHE A 27 0.06 -9.33 -30.33
N ALA A 28 -0.41 -8.16 -30.74
CA ALA A 28 -0.36 -6.95 -29.92
C ALA A 28 -1.15 -7.19 -28.62
N GLN A 29 -0.49 -7.04 -27.47
CA GLN A 29 -1.06 -7.26 -26.14
C GLN A 29 -1.77 -6.03 -25.58
N ALA A 30 -1.73 -4.92 -26.31
CA ALA A 30 -2.42 -3.68 -25.99
C ALA A 30 -2.62 -2.83 -27.25
N ASN A 31 -3.45 -1.78 -27.18
CA ASN A 31 -3.41 -0.78 -28.24
C ASN A 31 -2.16 0.08 -28.14
N ILE A 32 -1.42 0.19 -29.24
CA ILE A 32 -0.18 0.97 -29.32
C ILE A 32 -0.31 2.08 -30.36
N LEU A 33 0.38 3.21 -30.13
CA LEU A 33 0.45 4.30 -31.09
C LEU A 33 1.74 4.21 -31.88
N ILE A 34 1.60 4.02 -33.19
CA ILE A 34 2.70 4.02 -34.15
C ILE A 34 2.82 5.42 -34.75
N ASN A 35 3.95 6.07 -34.56
CA ASN A 35 4.23 7.40 -35.10
C ASN A 35 5.39 7.31 -36.09
N LYS A 36 5.19 7.78 -37.33
CA LYS A 36 6.20 7.70 -38.41
C LYS A 36 6.79 6.29 -38.57
N ARG A 37 5.92 5.27 -38.62
CA ARG A 37 6.30 3.83 -38.70
C ARG A 37 7.21 3.36 -37.57
N GLN A 38 7.11 4.00 -36.41
CA GLN A 38 7.89 3.64 -35.23
C GLN A 38 6.99 3.57 -33.99
N PHE A 39 7.15 2.50 -33.22
CA PHE A 39 6.65 2.36 -31.87
C PHE A 39 7.84 2.43 -30.91
N SER A 40 7.77 3.28 -29.89
CA SER A 40 8.79 3.32 -28.83
C SER A 40 8.30 2.57 -27.61
N ALA A 41 9.14 1.72 -27.03
CA ALA A 41 8.86 1.01 -25.78
C ALA A 41 8.68 1.93 -24.55
N VAL A 42 8.96 3.24 -24.70
CA VAL A 42 8.55 4.27 -23.73
C VAL A 42 7.02 4.43 -23.68
N ASN A 43 6.33 4.00 -24.74
CA ASN A 43 4.87 4.01 -24.91
C ASN A 43 4.27 5.43 -24.83
N TYR A 44 4.70 6.31 -25.74
CA TYR A 44 4.15 7.67 -25.86
C TYR A 44 2.69 7.66 -26.31
N ARG A 45 1.83 8.44 -25.63
CA ARG A 45 0.37 8.39 -25.83
C ARG A 45 -0.28 9.59 -26.54
N ALA A 46 0.44 10.64 -26.94
CA ALA A 46 -0.18 11.83 -27.52
C ALA A 46 -0.45 11.75 -29.03
N LYS A 47 0.35 11.01 -29.81
CA LYS A 47 0.27 11.03 -31.28
C LYS A 47 0.66 9.68 -31.88
N GLY A 48 -0.06 9.28 -32.92
CA GLY A 48 0.25 8.12 -33.76
C GLY A 48 -1.01 7.48 -34.33
N THR A 49 -0.81 6.54 -35.24
CA THR A 49 -1.86 5.63 -35.71
C THR A 49 -2.02 4.53 -34.68
N LEU A 50 -3.26 4.27 -34.27
CA LEU A 50 -3.58 3.17 -33.35
C LEU A 50 -3.41 1.83 -34.06
N LEU A 51 -2.54 0.98 -33.54
CA LEU A 51 -2.55 -0.45 -33.81
C LEU A 51 -3.40 -1.13 -32.73
N PRO A 52 -4.55 -1.72 -33.07
CA PRO A 52 -5.45 -2.29 -32.08
C PRO A 52 -4.84 -3.49 -31.32
N VAL A 53 -5.25 -3.66 -30.06
CA VAL A 53 -4.98 -4.88 -29.30
C VAL A 53 -5.50 -6.12 -30.05
N GLY A 54 -4.76 -7.22 -29.98
CA GLY A 54 -5.04 -8.45 -30.72
C GLY A 54 -4.60 -8.43 -32.18
N THR A 55 -4.04 -7.32 -32.68
CA THR A 55 -3.52 -7.28 -34.05
C THR A 55 -2.37 -8.27 -34.21
N LYS A 56 -2.47 -9.14 -35.22
CA LYS A 56 -1.40 -10.08 -35.60
C LYS A 56 -0.28 -9.35 -36.32
N ILE A 57 0.95 -9.64 -35.92
CA ILE A 57 2.17 -9.15 -36.55
C ILE A 57 3.11 -10.32 -36.86
N GLU A 58 3.95 -10.11 -37.85
CA GLU A 58 5.11 -10.94 -38.16
C GLU A 58 6.38 -10.18 -37.76
N VAL A 59 7.29 -10.83 -37.03
CA VAL A 59 8.61 -10.29 -36.75
C VAL A 59 9.54 -10.62 -37.92
N LEU A 60 10.03 -9.58 -38.59
CA LEU A 60 10.90 -9.71 -39.76
C LEU A 60 12.37 -9.78 -39.37
N ASP A 61 12.76 -8.98 -38.37
CA ASP A 61 14.15 -8.83 -37.97
C ASP A 61 14.27 -8.37 -36.50
N ARG A 62 15.36 -8.75 -35.84
CA ARG A 62 15.63 -8.43 -34.44
C ARG A 62 17.08 -8.03 -34.23
N ASP A 63 17.26 -6.80 -33.79
CA ASP A 63 18.49 -6.26 -33.25
C ASP A 63 18.31 -5.88 -31.77
N ASP A 64 19.42 -5.57 -31.09
CA ASP A 64 19.41 -5.19 -29.67
C ASP A 64 18.64 -3.88 -29.39
N ASP A 65 18.62 -2.97 -30.38
CA ASP A 65 18.03 -1.63 -30.26
C ASP A 65 16.76 -1.42 -31.11
N GLU A 66 16.49 -2.33 -32.05
CA GLU A 66 15.37 -2.24 -32.99
C GLU A 66 14.80 -3.62 -33.34
N ILE A 67 13.48 -3.73 -33.41
CA ILE A 67 12.79 -4.92 -33.93
C ILE A 67 11.85 -4.48 -35.05
N THR A 68 12.00 -5.07 -36.23
CA THR A 68 11.14 -4.74 -37.39
C THR A 68 9.98 -5.71 -37.47
N CYS A 69 8.77 -5.16 -37.56
CA CYS A 69 7.52 -5.90 -37.56
C CYS A 69 6.68 -5.53 -38.77
N ARG A 70 5.87 -6.48 -39.26
CA ARG A 70 4.84 -6.28 -40.27
C ARG A 70 3.47 -6.65 -39.73
N VAL A 71 2.48 -5.80 -39.94
CA VAL A 71 1.08 -6.13 -39.62
C VAL A 71 0.54 -7.14 -40.62
N LEU A 72 -0.07 -8.21 -40.13
CA LEU A 72 -0.67 -9.27 -40.94
C LEU A 72 -2.14 -8.96 -41.28
N ASP A 73 -2.35 -7.82 -41.92
CA ASP A 73 -3.64 -7.37 -42.46
C ASP A 73 -3.45 -6.87 -43.91
N PRO A 74 -4.51 -6.50 -44.65
CA PRO A 74 -4.38 -5.99 -46.01
C PRO A 74 -3.51 -4.74 -46.17
N SER A 75 -3.24 -3.98 -45.09
CA SER A 75 -2.34 -2.82 -45.14
C SER A 75 -0.88 -3.21 -45.25
N GLN A 76 -0.51 -4.40 -44.74
CA GLN A 76 0.87 -4.89 -44.66
C GLN A 76 1.82 -3.83 -44.06
N LEU A 77 1.33 -3.05 -43.08
CA LEU A 77 2.10 -1.97 -42.48
C LEU A 77 3.36 -2.51 -41.80
N GLU A 78 4.52 -2.09 -42.31
CA GLU A 78 5.80 -2.27 -41.63
C GLU A 78 6.11 -1.11 -40.69
N PHE A 79 6.56 -1.46 -39.48
CA PHE A 79 6.96 -0.54 -38.43
C PHE A 79 8.10 -1.10 -37.58
N ARG A 80 8.82 -0.20 -36.91
CA ARG A 80 9.98 -0.51 -36.07
C ARG A 80 9.63 -0.33 -34.61
N VAL A 81 10.04 -1.26 -33.76
CA VAL A 81 9.96 -1.14 -32.31
C VAL A 81 11.32 -0.76 -31.78
N VAL A 82 11.41 0.36 -31.06
CA VAL A 82 12.68 0.89 -30.56
C VAL A 82 12.63 1.12 -29.05
N THR A 83 13.79 1.07 -28.41
CA THR A 83 13.93 1.34 -26.97
C THR A 83 14.56 2.72 -26.69
N HIS A 84 14.67 3.07 -25.41
CA HIS A 84 15.47 4.19 -24.93
C HIS A 84 16.25 3.76 -23.68
N ARG A 85 17.50 4.20 -23.56
CA ARG A 85 18.40 3.82 -22.46
C ARG A 85 17.84 4.05 -21.06
N SER A 86 16.97 5.05 -20.89
CA SER A 86 16.36 5.36 -19.58
C SER A 86 15.41 4.28 -19.07
N LEU A 87 14.97 3.34 -19.92
CA LEU A 87 14.10 2.25 -19.52
C LEU A 87 14.84 1.19 -18.68
N GLY A 88 16.18 1.15 -18.75
CA GLY A 88 17.01 0.25 -17.94
C GLY A 88 16.76 -1.24 -18.18
N LYS A 89 16.15 -1.61 -19.30
CA LYS A 89 15.83 -2.99 -19.69
C LYS A 89 16.16 -3.22 -21.18
N PRO A 90 16.60 -4.43 -21.56
CA PRO A 90 16.80 -4.79 -22.97
C PRO A 90 15.50 -4.65 -23.78
N LEU A 91 15.61 -4.34 -25.08
CA LEU A 91 14.45 -4.22 -25.96
C LEU A 91 13.65 -5.52 -26.01
N SER A 92 14.29 -6.69 -26.04
CA SER A 92 13.62 -8.00 -26.03
C SER A 92 12.67 -8.19 -24.85
N VAL A 93 13.07 -7.73 -23.65
CA VAL A 93 12.25 -7.80 -22.43
C VAL A 93 11.06 -6.85 -22.52
N LEU A 94 11.27 -5.64 -23.05
CA LEU A 94 10.20 -4.65 -23.19
C LEU A 94 9.21 -5.06 -24.28
N PHE A 95 9.70 -5.59 -25.40
CA PHE A 95 8.93 -6.06 -26.54
C PHE A 95 7.92 -7.14 -26.12
N ALA A 96 8.34 -8.08 -25.27
CA ALA A 96 7.46 -9.12 -24.72
C ALA A 96 6.28 -8.58 -23.89
N GLY A 97 6.37 -7.34 -23.40
CA GLY A 97 5.26 -6.66 -22.71
C GLY A 97 4.20 -6.09 -23.66
N PHE A 98 4.51 -5.95 -24.95
CA PHE A 98 3.60 -5.40 -25.98
C PHE A 98 3.20 -6.42 -27.03
N PHE A 99 3.99 -7.48 -27.23
CA PHE A 99 3.72 -8.51 -28.24
C PHE A 99 4.00 -9.90 -27.65
N ALA A 100 3.06 -10.83 -27.83
CA ALA A 100 3.21 -12.20 -27.34
C ALA A 100 2.54 -13.21 -28.30
N PRO A 101 2.93 -14.50 -28.25
CA PRO A 101 2.31 -15.53 -29.10
C PRO A 101 0.83 -15.78 -28.78
N THR A 102 0.39 -15.44 -27.57
CA THR A 102 -0.98 -15.66 -27.10
C THR A 102 -1.89 -14.51 -27.54
N ASP A 103 -3.00 -14.85 -28.17
CA ASP A 103 -4.06 -13.89 -28.50
C ASP A 103 -4.72 -13.34 -27.21
N PRO A 104 -4.76 -12.02 -26.99
CA PRO A 104 -5.39 -11.43 -25.82
C PRO A 104 -6.94 -11.50 -25.83
N ALA A 105 -7.58 -12.03 -26.87
CA ALA A 105 -9.04 -12.09 -26.99
C ALA A 105 -9.75 -12.66 -25.75
N ALA A 106 -9.21 -13.74 -25.15
CA ALA A 106 -9.78 -14.32 -23.94
C ALA A 106 -9.65 -13.37 -22.72
N ARG A 107 -8.54 -12.64 -22.61
CA ARG A 107 -8.31 -11.64 -21.55
C ARG A 107 -9.26 -10.46 -21.71
N ILE A 108 -9.52 -10.02 -22.94
CA ILE A 108 -10.51 -8.98 -23.25
C ILE A 108 -11.92 -9.46 -22.89
N ALA A 109 -12.29 -10.69 -23.29
CA ALA A 109 -13.62 -11.24 -23.03
C ALA A 109 -13.94 -11.41 -21.53
N ALA A 110 -12.92 -11.53 -20.68
CA ALA A 110 -13.07 -11.61 -19.23
C ALA A 110 -13.35 -10.25 -18.56
N LEU A 111 -13.21 -9.13 -19.27
CA LEU A 111 -13.50 -7.79 -18.77
C LEU A 111 -15.01 -7.50 -18.73
N SER A 112 -15.42 -6.48 -17.95
CA SER A 112 -16.79 -5.98 -18.00
C SER A 112 -17.13 -5.40 -19.39
N PRO A 113 -18.42 -5.34 -19.78
CA PRO A 113 -18.83 -4.74 -21.06
C PRO A 113 -18.31 -3.31 -21.25
N GLU A 114 -18.31 -2.50 -20.19
CA GLU A 114 -17.74 -1.15 -20.18
C GLU A 114 -16.23 -1.15 -20.44
N ASP A 115 -15.48 -2.01 -19.75
CA ASP A 115 -14.03 -2.13 -19.94
C ASP A 115 -13.70 -2.63 -21.36
N GLN A 116 -14.46 -3.59 -21.89
CA GLN A 116 -14.30 -4.06 -23.28
C GLN A 116 -14.49 -2.94 -24.30
N LYS A 117 -15.49 -2.07 -24.09
CA LYS A 117 -15.73 -0.92 -24.96
C LYS A 117 -14.53 0.03 -24.97
N GLN A 118 -13.97 0.34 -23.80
CA GLN A 118 -12.83 1.27 -23.67
C GLN A 118 -11.53 0.67 -24.21
N VAL A 119 -11.31 -0.63 -23.97
CA VAL A 119 -10.20 -1.37 -24.58
C VAL A 119 -10.30 -1.35 -26.10
N LYS A 120 -11.50 -1.49 -26.66
CA LYS A 120 -11.69 -1.42 -28.12
C LYS A 120 -11.45 -0.03 -28.70
N SER A 121 -11.77 1.05 -27.97
CA SER A 121 -11.48 2.43 -28.41
C SER A 121 -10.03 2.85 -28.15
N GLY A 122 -9.31 2.14 -27.26
CA GLY A 122 -7.96 2.53 -26.84
C GLY A 122 -7.95 3.75 -25.93
N GLU A 123 -9.05 3.99 -25.22
CA GLU A 123 -9.26 5.14 -24.35
C GLU A 123 -9.25 4.73 -22.88
N LEU A 124 -8.93 5.71 -22.02
CA LEU A 124 -9.05 5.57 -20.58
C LEU A 124 -10.43 6.06 -20.12
N ALA A 125 -10.97 5.42 -19.09
CA ALA A 125 -12.18 5.85 -18.43
C ALA A 125 -12.11 5.58 -16.92
N LYS A 126 -12.85 6.37 -16.14
CA LYS A 126 -13.02 6.12 -14.70
C LYS A 126 -13.74 4.78 -14.50
N GLY A 127 -13.37 4.07 -13.45
CA GLY A 127 -13.89 2.73 -13.13
C GLY A 127 -13.18 1.59 -13.86
N MET A 128 -12.28 1.87 -14.82
CA MET A 128 -11.53 0.81 -15.51
C MET A 128 -10.65 0.01 -14.55
N SER A 129 -10.59 -1.30 -14.75
CA SER A 129 -9.62 -2.15 -14.04
C SER A 129 -8.18 -1.91 -14.50
N ARG A 130 -7.19 -2.21 -13.65
CA ARG A 130 -5.76 -2.25 -14.05
C ARG A 130 -5.53 -3.07 -15.31
N ASP A 131 -6.21 -4.22 -15.42
CA ASP A 131 -6.08 -5.10 -16.57
C ASP A 131 -6.60 -4.45 -17.85
N ALA A 132 -7.77 -3.82 -17.77
CA ALA A 132 -8.34 -3.04 -18.87
C ALA A 132 -7.45 -1.87 -19.28
N VAL A 133 -6.80 -1.17 -18.34
CA VAL A 133 -5.84 -0.10 -18.64
C VAL A 133 -4.64 -0.64 -19.44
N LEU A 134 -4.08 -1.78 -19.02
CA LEU A 134 -2.96 -2.40 -19.73
C LEU A 134 -3.35 -2.84 -21.15
N LEU A 135 -4.57 -3.37 -21.35
CA LEU A 135 -5.06 -3.72 -22.68
C LEU A 135 -5.38 -2.48 -23.54
N ALA A 136 -5.94 -1.43 -22.92
CA ALA A 136 -6.34 -0.22 -23.62
C ALA A 136 -5.16 0.62 -24.08
N ILE A 137 -4.13 0.80 -23.25
CA ILE A 137 -3.02 1.72 -23.54
C ILE A 137 -1.62 1.14 -23.33
N GLY A 138 -1.51 -0.13 -22.95
CA GLY A 138 -0.22 -0.81 -22.74
C GLY A 138 0.42 -0.53 -21.39
N PRO A 139 1.49 -1.27 -21.06
CA PRO A 139 2.25 -1.02 -19.84
C PRO A 139 2.89 0.38 -19.84
N PRO A 140 2.94 1.05 -18.68
CA PRO A 140 3.71 2.27 -18.50
C PRO A 140 5.21 1.96 -18.53
N PRO A 141 6.05 2.98 -18.82
CA PRO A 141 7.51 2.81 -18.80
C PRO A 141 8.03 2.46 -17.38
N PRO A 142 8.89 1.44 -17.25
CA PRO A 142 9.31 0.92 -15.93
C PRO A 142 10.09 1.93 -15.08
N HIS A 143 10.78 2.90 -15.68
CA HIS A 143 11.53 3.93 -14.95
C HIS A 143 10.63 5.02 -14.32
N ARG A 144 9.36 5.11 -14.74
CA ARG A 144 8.35 5.98 -14.09
C ARG A 144 7.35 5.19 -13.27
N THR A 145 7.09 3.95 -13.66
CA THR A 145 6.22 3.03 -12.93
C THR A 145 6.98 1.73 -12.63
N PRO A 146 7.77 1.68 -11.55
CA PRO A 146 8.56 0.49 -11.22
C PRO A 146 7.71 -0.74 -10.85
N SER A 147 6.47 -0.53 -10.42
CA SER A 147 5.53 -1.58 -10.03
C SER A 147 4.14 -1.30 -10.56
N LEU A 148 3.56 -2.28 -11.28
CA LEU A 148 2.16 -2.25 -11.70
C LEU A 148 1.17 -2.46 -10.54
N GLN A 149 1.65 -2.85 -9.35
CA GLN A 149 0.82 -2.91 -8.15
C GLN A 149 0.67 -1.54 -7.47
N SER A 150 1.39 -0.51 -7.94
CA SER A 150 1.21 0.86 -7.47
C SER A 150 -0.19 1.39 -7.79
N ASN A 151 -0.72 2.25 -6.91
CA ASN A 151 -1.95 3.00 -7.15
C ASN A 151 -1.77 4.17 -8.11
N ARG A 152 -0.54 4.41 -8.60
CA ARG A 152 -0.23 5.48 -9.55
C ARG A 152 0.70 4.92 -10.63
N TRP A 153 0.25 5.01 -11.87
CA TRP A 153 1.03 4.67 -13.04
C TRP A 153 1.28 5.94 -13.84
N THR A 154 2.55 6.25 -14.09
CA THR A 154 2.96 7.44 -14.83
C THR A 154 3.35 7.04 -16.25
N TYR A 155 2.70 7.67 -17.23
CA TYR A 155 2.90 7.51 -18.66
C TYR A 155 3.52 8.77 -19.27
N TRP A 156 4.15 8.63 -20.44
CA TRP A 156 4.56 9.78 -21.24
C TRP A 156 3.47 10.10 -22.28
N SER A 157 2.90 11.30 -22.25
CA SER A 157 2.09 11.77 -23.38
C SER A 157 3.01 12.15 -24.54
N SER A 158 4.11 12.86 -24.25
CA SER A 158 5.15 13.24 -25.22
C SER A 158 6.54 13.13 -24.61
N LYS A 159 7.59 13.46 -25.36
CA LYS A 159 8.96 13.56 -24.81
C LYS A 159 9.15 14.65 -23.76
N PHE A 160 8.18 15.55 -23.59
CA PHE A 160 8.24 16.69 -22.67
C PHE A 160 7.15 16.65 -21.59
N SER A 161 6.22 15.72 -21.67
CA SER A 161 5.03 15.74 -20.83
C SER A 161 4.64 14.32 -20.42
N THR A 162 4.27 14.19 -19.15
CA THR A 162 3.75 12.96 -18.56
C THR A 162 2.31 13.17 -18.13
N PHE A 163 1.56 12.08 -18.01
CA PHE A 163 0.29 12.05 -17.32
C PHE A 163 0.24 10.80 -16.44
N GLU A 164 -0.68 10.80 -15.49
CA GLU A 164 -0.82 9.69 -14.55
C GLU A 164 -2.18 9.02 -14.71
N VAL A 165 -2.22 7.73 -14.36
CA VAL A 165 -3.44 6.97 -14.14
C VAL A 165 -3.43 6.56 -12.67
N VAL A 166 -4.45 6.99 -11.93
CA VAL A 166 -4.56 6.76 -10.49
C VAL A 166 -5.66 5.75 -10.22
N PHE A 167 -5.38 4.80 -9.34
CA PHE A 167 -6.27 3.72 -8.94
C PHE A 167 -6.69 3.87 -7.47
N ASP A 168 -7.90 3.44 -7.15
CA ASP A 168 -8.35 3.26 -5.76
C ASP A 168 -7.83 1.95 -5.12
N GLY A 169 -8.28 1.68 -3.89
CA GLY A 169 -7.94 0.46 -3.15
C GLY A 169 -8.46 -0.84 -3.78
N GLU A 170 -9.47 -0.77 -4.63
CA GLU A 170 -10.01 -1.92 -5.38
C GLU A 170 -9.34 -2.10 -6.75
N GLY A 171 -8.49 -1.15 -7.15
CA GLY A 171 -7.78 -1.18 -8.42
C GLY A 171 -8.56 -0.65 -9.61
N LYS A 172 -9.52 0.23 -9.36
CA LYS A 172 -10.28 0.93 -10.38
C LYS A 172 -9.72 2.33 -10.62
N VAL A 173 -9.73 2.78 -11.87
CA VAL A 173 -9.25 4.12 -12.25
C VAL A 173 -10.15 5.19 -11.64
N VAL A 174 -9.56 6.11 -10.87
CA VAL A 174 -10.26 7.26 -10.27
C VAL A 174 -9.96 8.59 -10.96
N SER A 175 -8.76 8.73 -11.54
CA SER A 175 -8.39 9.93 -12.32
C SER A 175 -7.28 9.61 -13.33
N PHE A 176 -7.25 10.35 -14.43
CA PHE A 176 -6.15 10.30 -15.40
C PHE A 176 -6.00 11.60 -16.20
N GLY A 177 -4.81 11.84 -16.78
CA GLY A 177 -4.57 13.00 -17.65
C GLY A 177 -4.29 14.31 -16.91
N ASP A 178 -4.64 15.43 -17.53
CA ASP A 178 -4.58 16.79 -16.96
C ASP A 178 -5.80 17.11 -16.06
N GLU A 179 -6.70 16.14 -15.87
CA GLU A 179 -7.77 16.29 -14.89
C GLU A 179 -7.10 16.47 -13.52
N PRO A 180 -7.28 17.61 -12.82
CA PRO A 180 -6.84 17.71 -11.43
C PRO A 180 -7.48 16.52 -10.73
N PRO A 181 -6.74 15.73 -9.92
CA PRO A 181 -7.32 14.59 -9.24
C PRO A 181 -8.57 15.12 -8.55
N VAL A 182 -9.76 14.73 -9.07
CA VAL A 182 -11.02 14.98 -8.40
C VAL A 182 -10.76 14.40 -7.04
N ALA A 183 -10.74 15.26 -6.01
CA ALA A 183 -10.43 14.86 -4.65
C ALA A 183 -11.18 13.55 -4.43
N ALA A 184 -10.41 12.46 -4.30
CA ALA A 184 -10.98 11.14 -4.29
C ALA A 184 -12.15 11.19 -3.29
N PRO A 185 -13.35 10.63 -3.60
CA PRO A 185 -14.22 10.27 -2.49
C PRO A 185 -13.32 9.51 -1.54
N ALA A 186 -13.14 10.04 -0.33
CA ALA A 186 -12.14 9.58 0.62
C ALA A 186 -12.17 8.04 0.58
N PRO A 187 -11.01 7.36 0.47
CA PRO A 187 -10.99 5.90 0.46
C PRO A 187 -11.96 5.45 1.55
N ALA A 188 -12.95 4.62 1.19
CA ALA A 188 -13.93 4.15 2.16
C ALA A 188 -13.14 3.79 3.41
N PRO A 189 -13.39 4.50 4.54
CA PRO A 189 -12.40 4.60 5.60
C PRO A 189 -11.97 3.19 5.93
N ALA A 190 -10.65 2.94 5.87
CA ALA A 190 -10.09 1.71 6.39
C ALA A 190 -10.80 1.45 7.72
N PRO A 191 -11.37 0.24 7.95
CA PRO A 191 -12.27 0.01 9.06
C PRO A 191 -11.67 0.65 10.28
N LYS A 192 -12.35 1.67 10.82
CA LYS A 192 -11.80 2.52 11.87
C LYS A 192 -11.39 1.58 12.98
N VAL A 193 -10.10 1.49 13.27
CA VAL A 193 -9.61 0.63 14.34
C VAL A 193 -9.81 1.42 15.63
N LEU A 194 -10.95 1.17 16.25
CA LEU A 194 -11.39 1.84 17.46
C LEU A 194 -10.78 1.15 18.67
N TYR A 195 -10.43 1.95 19.67
CA TYR A 195 -10.00 1.48 20.97
C TYR A 195 -10.75 2.25 22.06
N PHE A 196 -10.76 1.70 23.27
CA PHE A 196 -11.45 2.24 24.43
C PHE A 196 -10.45 2.39 25.57
N ALA A 197 -10.41 3.57 26.18
CA ALA A 197 -9.54 3.83 27.33
C ALA A 197 -9.86 2.83 28.46
N THR A 198 -8.84 2.12 28.95
CA THR A 198 -8.98 1.12 30.02
C THR A 198 -8.90 1.73 31.42
N ALA A 199 -8.72 3.04 31.50
CA ALA A 199 -8.56 3.84 32.71
C ALA A 199 -8.89 5.31 32.42
N ASN A 200 -9.01 6.14 33.47
CA ASN A 200 -8.87 7.57 33.27
C ASN A 200 -7.39 7.90 32.99
N LEU A 201 -7.16 8.60 31.89
CA LEU A 201 -5.82 8.97 31.46
C LEU A 201 -5.64 10.48 31.57
N HIS A 202 -4.76 10.90 32.45
CA HIS A 202 -4.42 12.29 32.63
C HIS A 202 -3.57 12.79 31.46
N PHE A 203 -3.80 14.04 31.06
CA PHE A 203 -3.06 14.67 29.99
C PHE A 203 -2.67 16.11 30.30
N GLU A 204 -1.64 16.59 29.61
CA GLU A 204 -1.18 17.98 29.62
C GLU A 204 -1.01 18.40 28.15
N ASP A 205 -1.66 19.49 27.74
CA ASP A 205 -1.62 20.01 26.36
C ASP A 205 -1.89 18.94 25.28
N GLY A 206 -2.90 18.10 25.51
CA GLY A 206 -3.28 17.01 24.60
C GLY A 206 -2.32 15.81 24.59
N THR A 207 -1.36 15.75 25.53
CA THR A 207 -0.39 14.65 25.62
C THR A 207 -0.67 13.76 26.83
N VAL A 208 -0.91 12.48 26.57
CA VAL A 208 -1.00 11.41 27.58
C VAL A 208 0.37 10.74 27.68
N SER A 209 1.00 10.81 28.85
CA SER A 209 2.26 10.10 29.08
C SER A 209 2.00 8.63 29.41
N TRP A 210 2.87 7.73 28.96
CA TRP A 210 2.86 6.31 29.36
C TRP A 210 2.92 6.08 30.88
N VAL A 211 3.40 7.08 31.65
CA VAL A 211 3.43 7.06 33.12
C VAL A 211 2.07 7.35 33.75
N ASN A 212 1.17 8.00 33.01
CA ASN A 212 -0.10 8.56 33.49
C ASN A 212 0.06 9.42 34.76
N TYR A 213 0.80 10.53 34.66
CA TYR A 213 0.94 11.45 35.80
C TYR A 213 -0.44 11.94 36.25
N LEU A 214 -0.83 11.67 37.50
CA LEU A 214 -2.15 11.96 38.07
C LEU A 214 -2.36 13.47 38.30
N LYS A 215 -2.24 14.27 37.24
CA LYS A 215 -2.29 15.72 37.21
C LYS A 215 -2.88 16.18 35.88
N GLY A 216 -3.67 17.24 35.95
CA GLY A 216 -4.31 17.82 34.77
C GLY A 216 -5.64 17.14 34.44
N PRO A 217 -6.29 17.57 33.35
CA PRO A 217 -7.55 16.99 32.91
C PRO A 217 -7.42 15.50 32.59
N ILE A 218 -8.55 14.81 32.60
CA ILE A 218 -8.63 13.37 32.30
C ILE A 218 -9.33 13.12 30.97
N LEU A 219 -8.84 12.12 30.25
CA LEU A 219 -9.59 11.36 29.29
C LEU A 219 -10.32 10.24 30.06
N PRO A 220 -11.66 10.27 30.17
CA PRO A 220 -12.39 9.32 31.01
C PRO A 220 -12.23 7.86 30.59
N PHE A 221 -12.42 6.95 31.54
CA PHE A 221 -12.55 5.52 31.30
C PHE A 221 -13.58 5.22 30.20
N ASN A 222 -13.29 4.21 29.38
CA ASN A 222 -14.07 3.80 28.22
C ASN A 222 -14.22 4.85 27.11
N THR A 223 -13.45 5.96 27.15
CA THR A 223 -13.47 6.91 26.03
C THR A 223 -13.05 6.21 24.74
N GLN A 224 -13.91 6.30 23.73
CA GLN A 224 -13.67 5.72 22.43
C GLN A 224 -12.74 6.59 21.59
N VAL A 225 -11.70 5.98 21.04
CA VAL A 225 -10.66 6.68 20.27
C VAL A 225 -10.37 5.98 18.93
N GLU A 226 -9.99 6.77 17.93
CA GLU A 226 -9.51 6.33 16.63
C GLU A 226 -8.01 6.62 16.53
N VAL A 227 -7.20 5.59 16.29
CA VAL A 227 -5.74 5.75 16.11
C VAL A 227 -5.45 6.34 14.74
N LEU A 228 -4.71 7.44 14.70
CA LEU A 228 -4.36 8.19 13.49
C LEU A 228 -2.97 7.83 12.96
N ASP A 229 -1.99 7.70 13.86
CA ASP A 229 -0.59 7.43 13.49
C ASP A 229 0.13 6.63 14.58
N LYS A 230 1.05 5.75 14.17
CA LYS A 230 1.82 4.88 15.06
C LYS A 230 3.32 5.11 14.83
N GLY A 231 3.93 5.89 15.70
CA GLY A 231 5.36 6.11 15.75
C GLY A 231 6.09 5.23 16.76
N SER A 232 7.42 5.25 16.71
CA SER A 232 8.28 4.48 17.61
C SER A 232 8.22 4.96 19.07
N SER A 233 7.93 6.24 19.32
CA SER A 233 7.81 6.84 20.65
C SER A 233 6.47 7.51 20.91
N LYS A 234 5.59 7.61 19.90
CA LYS A 234 4.32 8.33 20.00
C LYS A 234 3.22 7.62 19.24
N VAL A 235 2.00 7.63 19.77
CA VAL A 235 0.78 7.21 19.05
C VAL A 235 -0.16 8.40 19.02
N LYS A 236 -0.55 8.84 17.82
CA LYS A 236 -1.55 9.90 17.67
C LYS A 236 -2.92 9.28 17.54
N PHE A 237 -3.90 9.85 18.21
CA PHE A 237 -5.29 9.39 18.17
C PHE A 237 -6.23 10.57 18.30
N LYS A 238 -7.50 10.36 17.95
CA LYS A 238 -8.58 11.32 18.24
C LYS A 238 -9.69 10.67 19.03
N VAL A 239 -10.36 11.44 19.87
CA VAL A 239 -11.60 11.03 20.52
C VAL A 239 -12.72 11.02 19.47
N VAL A 240 -13.48 9.94 19.40
CA VAL A 240 -14.52 9.77 18.36
C VAL A 240 -15.63 10.80 18.51
N ASP A 241 -16.09 11.04 19.74
CA ASP A 241 -17.22 11.93 20.02
C ASP A 241 -16.92 13.41 19.77
N SER A 242 -15.74 13.89 20.21
CA SER A 242 -15.37 15.31 20.10
C SER A 242 -14.52 15.63 18.88
N GLY A 243 -13.89 14.63 18.25
CA GLY A 243 -12.89 14.80 17.21
C GLY A 243 -11.55 15.39 17.70
N THR A 244 -11.38 15.61 19.01
CA THR A 244 -10.17 16.19 19.59
C THR A 244 -9.00 15.24 19.45
N GLU A 245 -7.87 15.73 18.95
CA GLU A 245 -6.64 14.94 18.79
C GLU A 245 -5.78 14.97 20.06
N PHE A 246 -5.15 13.83 20.32
CA PHE A 246 -4.25 13.59 21.43
C PHE A 246 -3.03 12.81 20.97
N THR A 247 -1.97 12.87 21.76
CA THR A 247 -0.76 12.08 21.58
C THR A 247 -0.48 11.25 22.82
N PHE A 248 -0.34 9.95 22.66
CA PHE A 248 0.24 9.08 23.68
C PHE A 248 1.76 9.06 23.50
N GLU A 249 2.51 9.44 24.52
CA GLU A 249 3.98 9.56 24.47
C GLU A 249 4.66 8.53 25.37
N ASN A 250 5.61 7.81 24.77
CA ASN A 250 6.51 6.86 25.40
C ASN A 250 7.96 7.37 25.34
N ASP A 251 8.77 6.95 26.31
CA ASP A 251 10.21 7.20 26.33
C ASP A 251 10.98 5.94 26.75
N SER A 252 12.30 6.00 26.68
CA SER A 252 13.18 4.84 26.91
C SER A 252 13.06 4.22 28.31
N ARG A 253 12.57 4.97 29.32
CA ARG A 253 12.44 4.48 30.69
C ARG A 253 11.37 3.41 30.84
N SER A 254 10.43 3.33 29.90
CA SER A 254 9.42 2.26 29.94
C SER A 254 10.03 0.90 29.64
N GLY A 255 11.08 0.84 28.81
CA GLY A 255 11.70 -0.40 28.32
C GLY A 255 10.79 -1.24 27.41
N TRP A 256 9.64 -0.71 27.00
CA TRP A 256 8.61 -1.42 26.24
C TRP A 256 8.32 -0.73 24.92
N ASP A 257 7.88 -1.53 23.95
CA ASP A 257 7.37 -1.02 22.69
C ASP A 257 6.17 -0.09 22.92
N THR A 258 6.17 1.05 22.24
CA THR A 258 5.16 2.11 22.40
C THR A 258 3.77 1.63 22.05
N TRP A 259 3.64 0.81 21.00
CA TRP A 259 2.34 0.30 20.60
C TRP A 259 1.80 -0.69 21.64
N LYS A 260 2.64 -1.57 22.18
CA LYS A 260 2.25 -2.44 23.30
C LYS A 260 1.79 -1.66 24.54
N LEU A 261 2.49 -0.59 24.91
CA LEU A 261 2.08 0.27 26.03
C LEU A 261 0.77 1.00 25.75
N PHE A 262 0.59 1.50 24.53
CA PHE A 262 -0.68 2.08 24.14
C PHE A 262 -1.82 1.07 24.31
N GLN A 263 -1.62 -0.18 23.92
CA GLN A 263 -2.62 -1.26 24.08
C GLN A 263 -2.91 -1.65 25.54
N THR A 264 -2.07 -1.26 26.51
CA THR A 264 -2.39 -1.45 27.94
C THR A 264 -3.25 -0.31 28.50
N ALA A 265 -3.22 0.86 27.88
CA ALA A 265 -4.05 2.01 28.22
C ALA A 265 -5.33 2.09 27.37
N PHE A 266 -5.36 1.43 26.21
CA PHE A 266 -6.47 1.43 25.26
C PHE A 266 -6.72 0.01 24.70
N ALA A 267 -7.87 -0.57 25.02
CA ALA A 267 -8.26 -1.93 24.59
C ALA A 267 -9.12 -1.88 23.32
N ALA A 268 -9.12 -2.95 22.53
CA ALA A 268 -9.98 -3.03 21.33
C ALA A 268 -11.46 -3.25 21.69
N GLU A 269 -11.72 -3.84 22.86
CA GLU A 269 -13.05 -4.15 23.36
C GLU A 269 -13.65 -2.98 24.15
N ASP A 270 -14.97 -2.85 24.11
CA ASP A 270 -15.72 -1.94 24.97
C ASP A 270 -15.59 -2.35 26.45
N GLN A 271 -15.35 -1.38 27.33
CA GLN A 271 -15.09 -1.60 28.76
C GLN A 271 -16.31 -1.36 29.68
N THR A 272 -17.49 -1.02 29.13
CA THR A 272 -18.73 -0.71 29.87
C THR A 272 -19.10 -1.82 30.86
N ALA A 273 -19.02 -3.08 30.43
CA ALA A 273 -19.35 -4.23 31.27
C ALA A 273 -18.46 -4.32 32.52
N LYS A 274 -17.18 -3.92 32.40
CA LYS A 274 -16.26 -3.92 33.55
C LYS A 274 -16.61 -2.83 34.56
N LEU A 275 -16.97 -1.62 34.09
CA LEU A 275 -17.44 -0.55 34.96
C LEU A 275 -18.77 -0.90 35.66
N ALA A 276 -19.67 -1.58 34.94
CA ALA A 276 -20.95 -2.04 35.49
C ALA A 276 -20.77 -3.12 36.57
N ALA A 277 -19.70 -3.90 36.51
CA ALA A 277 -19.39 -4.94 37.52
C ALA A 277 -18.85 -4.38 38.85
N LEU A 278 -18.43 -3.11 38.91
CA LEU A 278 -18.03 -2.46 40.15
C LEU A 278 -19.22 -2.16 41.06
N SER A 279 -18.95 -2.04 42.37
CA SER A 279 -19.95 -1.53 43.32
C SER A 279 -20.31 -0.08 42.99
N PRO A 280 -21.50 0.41 43.37
CA PRO A 280 -21.90 1.81 43.14
C PRO A 280 -20.89 2.82 43.72
N GLU A 281 -20.30 2.52 44.88
CA GLU A 281 -19.29 3.37 45.52
C GLU A 281 -17.97 3.38 44.73
N ASP A 282 -17.48 2.21 44.32
CA ASP A 282 -16.26 2.11 43.50
C ASP A 282 -16.44 2.83 42.16
N ARG A 283 -17.61 2.67 41.52
CA ARG A 283 -17.93 3.32 40.24
C ARG A 283 -17.89 4.84 40.34
N LYS A 284 -18.50 5.42 41.38
CA LYS A 284 -18.49 6.88 41.60
C LYS A 284 -17.06 7.42 41.75
N LYS A 285 -16.20 6.69 42.46
CA LYS A 285 -14.80 7.08 42.65
C LYS A 285 -13.98 6.94 41.37
N VAL A 286 -14.25 5.89 40.58
CA VAL A 286 -13.65 5.73 39.25
C VAL A 286 -14.04 6.90 38.34
N GLU A 287 -15.32 7.29 38.30
CA GLU A 287 -15.78 8.45 37.50
C GLU A 287 -15.10 9.76 37.93
N ALA A 288 -14.81 9.92 39.23
CA ALA A 288 -14.10 11.07 39.77
C ALA A 288 -12.56 11.01 39.61
N SER A 289 -12.01 9.88 39.14
CA SER A 289 -10.56 9.61 39.16
C SER A 289 -9.95 9.66 40.57
N GLU A 290 -10.69 9.16 41.56
CA GLU A 290 -10.31 9.15 42.97
C GLU A 290 -10.00 7.73 43.43
N VAL A 291 -8.99 7.60 44.30
CA VAL A 291 -8.66 6.35 44.98
C VAL A 291 -8.72 6.57 46.48
N GLU A 292 -9.51 5.75 47.16
CA GLU A 292 -9.76 5.82 48.60
C GLU A 292 -9.70 4.44 49.25
N PRO A 293 -9.51 4.37 50.58
CA PRO A 293 -9.63 3.12 51.32
C PRO A 293 -10.93 2.37 51.02
N GLY A 294 -10.83 1.04 50.94
CA GLY A 294 -11.93 0.13 50.63
C GLY A 294 -12.12 -0.20 49.15
N MET A 295 -11.51 0.56 48.23
CA MET A 295 -11.63 0.29 46.79
C MET A 295 -10.96 -1.02 46.38
N SER A 296 -11.47 -1.66 45.34
CA SER A 296 -10.84 -2.84 44.73
C SER A 296 -9.64 -2.46 43.84
N ARG A 297 -8.69 -3.38 43.64
CA ARG A 297 -7.60 -3.22 42.65
C ARG A 297 -8.08 -2.86 41.25
N GLU A 298 -9.16 -3.51 40.83
CA GLU A 298 -9.75 -3.26 39.52
C GLU A 298 -10.28 -1.83 39.43
N ALA A 299 -11.01 -1.35 40.45
CA ALA A 299 -11.44 0.04 40.52
C ALA A 299 -10.25 1.02 40.54
N VAL A 300 -9.17 0.71 41.26
CA VAL A 300 -7.95 1.54 41.24
C VAL A 300 -7.34 1.62 39.83
N ARG A 301 -7.27 0.51 39.10
CA ARG A 301 -6.77 0.49 37.72
C ARG A 301 -7.67 1.24 36.75
N MET A 302 -8.98 1.23 36.95
CA MET A 302 -9.90 2.03 36.14
C MET A 302 -9.79 3.52 36.49
N ALA A 303 -9.61 3.86 37.77
CA ALA A 303 -9.46 5.25 38.21
C ALA A 303 -8.13 5.86 37.75
N TRP A 304 -7.00 5.20 37.99
CA TRP A 304 -5.65 5.78 37.81
C TRP A 304 -4.78 5.07 36.77
N GLY A 305 -5.28 4.02 36.15
CA GLY A 305 -4.51 3.23 35.18
C GLY A 305 -3.61 2.16 35.80
N PRO A 306 -2.96 1.36 34.95
CA PRO A 306 -1.93 0.45 35.40
C PRO A 306 -0.75 1.26 35.97
N PRO A 307 -0.24 0.90 37.17
CA PRO A 307 0.95 1.57 37.69
C PRO A 307 2.16 1.31 36.78
N PRO A 308 3.10 2.26 36.66
CA PRO A 308 4.26 2.10 35.79
C PRO A 308 5.09 0.84 36.15
N PRO A 309 5.45 -0.01 35.17
CA PRO A 309 6.11 -1.30 35.43
C PRO A 309 7.42 -1.19 36.22
N HIS A 310 8.17 -0.10 36.04
CA HIS A 310 9.45 0.12 36.71
C HIS A 310 9.32 0.46 38.20
N GLU A 311 8.15 0.94 38.65
CA GLU A 311 7.86 1.22 40.06
C GLU A 311 7.02 0.11 40.70
N THR A 312 6.19 -0.57 39.91
CA THR A 312 5.34 -1.67 40.35
C THR A 312 5.56 -2.89 39.44
N PRO A 313 6.54 -3.75 39.76
CA PRO A 313 6.91 -4.89 38.91
C PRO A 313 5.80 -5.92 38.71
N SER A 314 4.82 -5.97 39.63
CA SER A 314 3.70 -6.91 39.59
C SER A 314 2.43 -6.29 40.16
N PHE A 315 1.31 -6.52 39.48
CA PHE A 315 -0.01 -6.11 39.97
C PHE A 315 -0.47 -6.88 41.21
N ALA A 316 0.16 -8.01 41.53
CA ALA A 316 -0.09 -8.72 42.79
C ALA A 316 0.62 -8.09 44.01
N SER A 317 1.44 -7.05 43.80
CA SER A 317 2.12 -6.36 44.90
C SER A 317 1.12 -5.75 45.88
N SER A 318 1.37 -5.89 47.18
CA SER A 318 0.60 -5.22 48.24
C SER A 318 0.78 -3.70 48.23
N THR A 319 1.70 -3.17 47.42
CA THR A 319 1.89 -1.72 47.22
C THR A 319 2.05 -1.42 45.73
N TRP A 320 1.22 -0.51 45.23
CA TRP A 320 1.38 0.08 43.89
C TRP A 320 1.86 1.51 44.03
N THR A 321 2.79 1.92 43.18
CA THR A 321 3.36 3.27 43.19
C THR A 321 3.00 3.99 41.90
N TYR A 322 2.41 5.18 42.03
CA TYR A 322 2.02 6.07 40.95
C TYR A 322 2.76 7.41 41.07
N TRP A 323 2.69 8.21 40.01
CA TRP A 323 3.27 9.56 39.98
C TRP A 323 2.17 10.60 39.90
N LYS A 324 2.14 11.56 40.83
CA LYS A 324 1.31 12.78 40.74
C LYS A 324 1.97 13.88 39.90
N GLY A 325 3.27 13.77 39.68
CA GLY A 325 4.07 14.68 38.85
C GLY A 325 5.50 14.18 38.77
N LYS A 326 6.37 14.87 38.03
CA LYS A 326 7.76 14.41 37.75
C LYS A 326 8.61 14.13 39.01
N MET A 327 8.25 14.72 40.15
CA MET A 327 9.00 14.61 41.42
C MET A 327 8.14 14.10 42.58
N THR A 328 6.87 13.75 42.35
CA THR A 328 5.92 13.44 43.42
C THR A 328 5.28 12.09 43.15
N LYS A 329 5.44 11.16 44.09
CA LYS A 329 4.86 9.83 44.06
C LYS A 329 3.69 9.73 45.01
N VAL A 330 2.83 8.76 44.76
CA VAL A 330 1.78 8.32 45.68
C VAL A 330 1.77 6.80 45.71
N LYS A 331 1.60 6.22 46.89
CA LYS A 331 1.55 4.77 47.09
C LYS A 331 0.14 4.36 47.50
N VAL A 332 -0.37 3.33 46.82
CA VAL A 332 -1.62 2.67 47.17
C VAL A 332 -1.27 1.34 47.81
N LYS A 333 -1.60 1.16 49.08
CA LYS A 333 -1.37 -0.08 49.82
C LYS A 333 -2.66 -0.90 49.86
N PHE A 334 -2.52 -2.22 49.74
CA PHE A 334 -3.64 -3.16 49.76
C PHE A 334 -3.59 -4.03 51.01
N ASP A 335 -4.76 -4.32 51.59
CA ASP A 335 -4.91 -5.21 52.73
C ASP A 335 -4.98 -6.69 52.31
N LYS A 336 -5.16 -7.58 53.29
CA LYS A 336 -5.30 -9.03 53.09
C LYS A 336 -6.57 -9.46 52.33
N ASN A 337 -7.54 -8.56 52.19
CA ASN A 337 -8.80 -8.78 51.46
C ASN A 337 -8.74 -8.17 50.04
N ASP A 338 -7.55 -7.74 49.62
CA ASP A 338 -7.31 -7.11 48.32
C ASP A 338 -8.03 -5.77 48.09
N LYS A 339 -8.28 -5.06 49.19
CA LYS A 339 -8.86 -3.71 49.19
C LYS A 339 -7.80 -2.67 49.52
N VAL A 340 -7.98 -1.45 49.03
CA VAL A 340 -7.11 -0.32 49.38
C VAL A 340 -7.16 -0.10 50.89
N ALA A 341 -6.03 -0.22 51.56
CA ALA A 341 -5.87 0.06 52.98
C ALA A 341 -5.56 1.54 53.22
N SER A 342 -4.67 2.12 52.40
CA SER A 342 -4.26 3.51 52.49
C SER A 342 -3.73 4.04 51.16
N VAL A 343 -3.74 5.36 51.04
CA VAL A 343 -3.16 6.13 49.94
C VAL A 343 -2.25 7.19 50.57
N GLU A 344 -0.94 7.10 50.34
CA GLU A 344 0.09 7.92 51.02
C GLU A 344 1.08 8.57 50.06
#